data_AF-A0A4U2MD75-F1
#
_entry.id   AF-A0A4U2MD75-F1
#
_cell.length_a   1.000
_cell.length_b   1.000
_cell.length_c   1.000
_cell.angle_alpha   90.00
_cell.angle_beta   90.00
_cell.angle_gamma   90.00
#
_symmetry.space_group_name_H-M   'P 1'
#
loop_
_entity.id
_entity.type
_entity.pdbx_description
1 polymer ?
#
loop_
_entity_poly.entity_id
_entity_poly.type
_entity_poly.pdbx_seq_one_letter_code
_entity_poly.pdbx_strand_id
1 'polypeptide(L)' 'TKCAVIGDRWTDIVAGATVHATTILVRTGAGYDALHTYRDKWAHIEPNYIAENFEDATNWILNQL' A
#
# COMPACT_ATOMS: atom_id res chain seq x y z
N THR A 1 2.25 9.48 12.28
CA THR A 1 1.39 8.27 12.35
C THR A 1 2.17 7.18 13.07
N LYS A 2 1.54 6.30 13.87
CA LYS A 2 2.24 5.27 14.67
C LYS A 2 2.13 3.84 14.10
N CYS A 3 1.47 3.67 12.95
CA CYS A 3 1.24 2.37 12.33
C CYS A 3 1.27 2.52 10.80
N ALA A 4 1.91 1.56 10.14
CA ALA A 4 1.92 1.42 8.69
C ALA A 4 1.33 0.06 8.30
N VAL A 5 0.53 0.03 7.23
CA VAL A 5 0.00 -1.18 6.61
C VAL A 5 0.70 -1.35 5.27
N ILE A 6 1.47 -2.44 5.15
CA ILE A 6 2.12 -2.86 3.90
C ILE A 6 1.35 -4.08 3.40
N GLY A 7 0.84 -4.04 2.18
CA GLY A 7 0.07 -5.14 1.61
C GLY A 7 0.25 -5.25 0.10
N ASP A 8 -0.10 -6.42 -0.45
CA ASP A 8 -0.11 -6.69 -1.89
C ASP A 8 -1.53 -6.72 -2.46
N ARG A 9 -2.57 -6.62 -1.62
CA ARG A 9 -3.96 -6.54 -2.08
C ARG A 9 -4.50 -5.13 -1.88
N TRP A 10 -5.35 -4.70 -2.81
CA TRP A 10 -6.09 -3.45 -2.68
C TRP A 10 -6.93 -3.40 -1.38
N THR A 11 -7.40 -4.54 -0.88
CA THR A 11 -8.12 -4.63 0.40
C THR A 11 -7.25 -4.26 1.60
N ASP A 12 -5.95 -4.53 1.57
CA ASP A 12 -5.02 -4.14 2.63
C ASP A 12 -4.89 -2.61 2.68
N ILE A 13 -4.83 -1.97 1.50
CA ILE A 13 -4.78 -0.51 1.37
C ILE A 13 -6.07 0.13 1.84
N VAL A 14 -7.22 -0.42 1.45
CA VAL A 14 -8.53 0.05 1.93
C VAL A 14 -8.62 -0.08 3.45
N ALA A 15 -8.20 -1.20 4.02
CA ALA A 15 -8.21 -1.42 5.47
C ALA A 15 -7.31 -0.42 6.21
N GLY A 16 -6.08 -0.22 5.74
CA GLY A 16 -5.15 0.74 6.33
C GLY A 16 -5.64 2.19 6.23
N ALA A 17 -6.19 2.58 5.07
CA ALA A 17 -6.75 3.91 4.87
C ALA A 17 -7.96 4.16 5.79
N THR A 18 -8.82 3.17 6.00
CA THR A 18 -10.01 3.24 6.87
C THR A 18 -9.64 3.57 8.33
N VAL A 19 -8.48 3.11 8.80
CA VAL A 19 -7.99 3.38 10.16
C VAL A 19 -6.95 4.51 10.23
N HIS A 20 -6.78 5.27 9.14
CA HIS A 20 -5.80 6.36 9.03
C HIS A 20 -4.34 5.94 9.30
N ALA A 21 -4.00 4.69 8.98
CA ALA A 21 -2.61 4.24 8.96
C ALA A 21 -1.89 4.75 7.71
N THR A 22 -0.55 4.81 7.77
CA THR A 22 0.25 4.98 6.56
C THR A 22 0.10 3.71 5.70
N THR A 23 -0.29 3.84 4.44
CA THR A 23 -0.55 2.70 3.54
C THR A 23 0.52 2.58 2.48
N ILE A 24 1.03 1.37 2.28
CA ILE A 24 2.03 1.07 1.25
C ILE A 24 1.57 -0.16 0.47
N LEU A 25 1.44 0.00 -0.84
CA LEU A 25 1.15 -1.11 -1.74
C LEU A 25 2.46 -1.61 -2.34
N VAL A 26 2.82 -2.87 -2.09
CA VAL A 26 3.95 -3.51 -2.78
C VAL A 26 3.48 -4.08 -4.12
N ARG A 27 4.30 -4.00 -5.17
CA ARG A 27 3.96 -4.53 -6.51
C ARG A 27 4.17 -6.04 -6.64
N THR A 28 4.89 -6.66 -5.72
CA THR A 28 5.00 -8.12 -5.58
C THR A 28 3.66 -8.77 -5.22
N GLY A 29 3.51 -10.08 -5.43
CA GLY A 29 2.27 -10.79 -5.10
C GLY A 29 1.10 -10.32 -5.98
N ALA A 30 -0.03 -9.98 -5.37
CA ALA A 30 -1.21 -9.46 -6.08
C ALA A 30 -1.15 -7.94 -6.38
N GLY A 31 -0.03 -7.28 -6.06
CA GLY A 31 0.09 -5.82 -6.08
C GLY A 31 -0.05 -5.19 -7.47
N TYR A 32 0.50 -5.85 -8.48
CA TYR A 32 0.34 -5.42 -9.87
C TYR A 32 -1.15 -5.38 -10.26
N ASP A 33 -1.89 -6.46 -9.99
CA ASP A 33 -3.33 -6.52 -10.28
C ASP A 33 -4.14 -5.54 -9.43
N ALA A 34 -3.71 -5.26 -8.20
CA ALA A 34 -4.34 -4.23 -7.36
C ALA A 34 -4.27 -2.83 -8.02
N LEU A 35 -3.16 -2.50 -8.69
CA LEU A 35 -2.95 -1.21 -9.38
C LEU A 35 -3.54 -1.14 -10.79
N HIS A 36 -3.74 -2.28 -11.44
CA HIS A 36 -4.16 -2.32 -12.84
C HIS A 36 -5.54 -2.96 -12.98
N THR A 37 -5.63 -4.26 -12.75
CA THR A 37 -6.83 -5.08 -12.98
C THR A 37 -8.01 -4.69 -12.09
N TYR A 38 -7.74 -4.27 -10.84
CA TYR A 38 -8.77 -3.99 -9.83
C TYR A 38 -8.77 -2.55 -9.32
N ARG A 39 -8.07 -1.64 -10.00
CA ARG A 39 -7.91 -0.24 -9.57
C ARG A 39 -9.24 0.48 -9.38
N ASP A 40 -10.21 0.17 -10.24
CA ASP A 40 -11.57 0.68 -10.23
C ASP A 40 -12.30 0.43 -8.89
N LYS A 41 -12.09 -0.73 -8.26
CA LYS A 41 -12.75 -1.12 -7.00
C LYS A 41 -12.42 -0.21 -5.82
N TRP A 42 -11.30 0.49 -5.88
CA TRP A 42 -10.79 1.34 -4.81
C TRP A 42 -10.28 2.69 -5.35
N ALA A 43 -10.88 3.15 -6.47
CA ALA A 43 -10.51 4.39 -7.17
C ALA A 43 -10.48 5.66 -6.31
N HIS A 44 -11.23 5.66 -5.21
CA HIS A 44 -11.35 6.77 -4.27
C HIS A 44 -10.24 6.80 -3.21
N ILE A 45 -9.37 5.78 -3.16
CA ILE A 45 -8.25 5.66 -2.23
C ILE A 45 -6.95 5.61 -3.04
N GLU A 46 -5.94 6.31 -2.55
CA GLU A 46 -4.56 6.25 -3.03
C GLU A 46 -3.65 5.78 -1.89
N PRO A 47 -2.74 4.82 -2.12
CA PRO A 47 -1.76 4.45 -1.11
C PRO A 47 -0.78 5.60 -0.89
N ASN A 48 -0.22 5.72 0.32
CA ASN A 48 0.81 6.74 0.59
C ASN A 48 2.11 6.47 -0.16
N TYR A 49 2.38 5.20 -0.48
CA TYR A 49 3.51 4.79 -1.29
C TYR A 49 3.21 3.52 -2.09
N ILE A 50 3.76 3.43 -3.31
CA ILE A 50 3.76 2.22 -4.11
C ILE A 50 5.21 1.76 -4.20
N ALA A 51 5.50 0.63 -3.58
CA ALA A 51 6.85 0.06 -3.50
C ALA A 51 7.03 -1.07 -4.52
N GLU A 52 8.22 -1.21 -5.09
CA GLU A 52 8.53 -2.30 -6.01
C GLU A 52 8.44 -3.67 -5.32
N ASN A 53 8.87 -3.74 -4.06
CA ASN A 53 8.86 -4.95 -3.24
C ASN A 53 8.85 -4.58 -1.74
N PHE A 54 8.92 -5.59 -0.87
CA PHE A 54 8.89 -5.38 0.58
C PHE A 54 10.11 -4.63 1.12
N GLU A 55 11.32 -4.88 0.58
CA GLU A 55 12.53 -4.18 0.99
C GLU A 55 12.42 -2.68 0.73
N ASP A 56 11.96 -2.30 -0.46
CA ASP A 56 11.68 -0.91 -0.84
C ASP A 56 10.68 -0.25 0.10
N ALA A 57 9.57 -0.94 0.42
CA ALA A 57 8.58 -0.44 1.39
C ALA A 57 9.20 -0.17 2.77
N THR A 58 10.04 -1.08 3.27
CA THR A 58 10.70 -0.92 4.58
C THR A 58 11.71 0.23 4.58
N ASN A 59 12.50 0.37 3.51
CA ASN A 59 13.44 1.47 3.37
C ASN A 59 12.72 2.82 3.31
N TRP A 60 11.59 2.89 2.60
CA TRP A 60 10.77 4.10 2.57
C TRP A 60 10.28 4.48 3.98
N ILE A 61 9.78 3.53 4.77
CA ILE A 61 9.35 3.77 6.16
C ILE A 61 10.50 4.28 7.01
N LEU A 62 11.66 3.61 6.97
CA LEU A 62 12.83 3.97 7.77
C LEU A 62 13.34 5.38 7.44
N ASN A 63 13.21 5.82 6.19
CA ASN A 63 13.58 7.17 5.77
C ASN A 63 12.57 8.26 6.17
N GLN A 64 11.41 7.90 6.75
CA GLN A 64 10.42 8.85 7.27
C GLN A 64 10.48 9.04 8.80
N LEU A 65 11.35 8.30 9.48
CA LEU A 65 11.61 8.44 10.91
C LEU A 65 12.53 9.63 11.20
#